data_AF-A0A957GNR4-F1
#
_entry.id   AF-A0A957GNR4-F1
#
_cell.length_a   1.000
_cell.length_b   1.000
_cell.length_c   1.000
_cell.angle_alpha   90.00
_cell.angle_beta   90.00
_cell.angle_gamma   90.00
#
_symmetry.space_group_name_H-M   'P 1'
#
loop_
_entity.id
_entity.type
_entity.pdbx_description
1 polymer ?
#
loop_
_entity_poly.entity_id
_entity_poly.type
_entity_poly.pdbx_seq_one_letter_code
_entity_poly.pdbx_strand_id
1 'polypeptide(L)'
;MSNELTDLREKLNRYFSLGELKTICFDLGIDHESLETSNKPALVESLIVHLGRTGRMPELLSLVREQRKHVFWPDISQVDLETAVAAASKPTIVNQFSGPATVHQGQGDINMGNTGDTFNMSGDFRGAILNIKSTLNNVSQTVGSLPAASSSDRETLQKLIDDLNKALAGVPAGQEEDAEAVADAAKMHVETAKADKPNKTMVKITGEGLKQAAENIKAVLPTVLTIATQIVATISRIVGMGG
;
A
#
# COMPACT_ATOMS: atom_id res chain seq x y z
N MET A 1 15.31 -5.20 -3.13
CA MET A 1 14.92 -6.03 -4.29
C MET A 1 16.05 -5.96 -5.29
N SER A 2 16.54 -7.11 -5.77
CA SER A 2 17.61 -7.18 -6.76
C SER A 2 17.16 -6.47 -8.04
N ASN A 3 17.91 -5.49 -8.54
CA ASN A 3 17.54 -4.67 -9.70
C ASN A 3 17.15 -5.50 -10.94
N GLU A 4 17.66 -6.73 -11.05
CA GLU A 4 17.41 -7.65 -12.15
C GLU A 4 15.99 -8.22 -12.18
N LEU A 5 15.33 -8.42 -11.04
CA LEU A 5 13.94 -8.87 -10.98
C LEU A 5 12.98 -7.77 -11.43
N THR A 6 13.29 -6.52 -11.06
CA THR A 6 12.55 -5.34 -11.51
C THR A 6 12.68 -5.17 -13.02
N ASP A 7 13.90 -5.28 -13.56
CA ASP A 7 14.15 -5.20 -15.00
C ASP A 7 13.44 -6.32 -15.78
N LEU A 8 13.44 -7.55 -15.26
CA LEU A 8 12.71 -8.67 -15.87
C LEU A 8 11.20 -8.39 -15.92
N ARG A 9 10.62 -7.93 -14.79
CA ARG A 9 9.19 -7.59 -14.69
C ARG A 9 8.80 -6.51 -15.68
N GLU A 10 9.60 -5.45 -15.81
CA GLU A 10 9.32 -4.37 -16.75
C GLU A 10 9.37 -4.85 -18.21
N LYS A 11 10.36 -5.67 -18.56
CA LYS A 11 10.49 -6.23 -19.90
C LYS A 11 9.34 -7.18 -20.25
N LEU A 12 8.92 -8.04 -19.32
CA LEU A 12 7.75 -8.90 -19.52
C LEU A 12 6.48 -8.06 -19.75
N ASN A 13 6.30 -7.00 -18.96
CA ASN A 13 5.18 -6.08 -19.15
C ASN A 13 5.26 -5.27 -20.45
N ARG A 14 6.45 -5.00 -21.00
CA ARG A 14 6.62 -4.22 -22.22
C ARG A 14 6.50 -5.06 -23.50
N TYR A 15 7.08 -6.25 -23.53
CA TYR A 15 7.27 -7.03 -24.76
C TYR A 15 6.30 -8.20 -24.98
N PHE A 16 5.51 -8.55 -23.97
CA PHE A 16 4.49 -9.61 -24.05
C PHE A 16 3.11 -9.06 -23.72
N SER A 17 2.08 -9.50 -24.43
CA SER A 17 0.68 -9.21 -24.12
C SER A 17 0.14 -10.15 -23.02
N LEU A 18 -1.04 -9.84 -22.48
CA LEU A 18 -1.69 -10.70 -21.48
C LEU A 18 -1.98 -12.09 -22.04
N GLY A 19 -2.41 -12.18 -23.30
CA GLY A 19 -2.66 -13.45 -23.97
C GLY A 19 -1.38 -14.28 -24.12
N GLU A 20 -0.28 -13.67 -24.57
CA GLU A 20 1.00 -14.37 -24.70
C GLU A 20 1.56 -14.83 -23.35
N LEU A 21 1.37 -14.06 -22.28
CA LEU A 21 1.76 -14.47 -20.93
C LEU A 21 0.94 -15.67 -20.45
N LYS A 22 -0.36 -15.71 -20.75
CA LYS A 22 -1.21 -16.88 -20.44
C LYS A 22 -0.75 -18.12 -21.23
N THR A 23 -0.36 -17.95 -22.50
CA THR A 23 0.23 -19.02 -23.29
C THR A 23 1.53 -19.51 -22.66
N ILE A 24 2.41 -18.61 -22.21
CA ILE A 24 3.65 -18.99 -21.50
C ILE A 24 3.33 -19.73 -20.19
N CYS A 25 2.33 -19.31 -19.42
CA CYS A 25 1.89 -20.05 -18.23
C CYS A 25 1.46 -21.48 -18.61
N PHE A 26 0.67 -21.63 -19.67
CA PHE A 26 0.22 -22.94 -20.16
C PHE A 26 1.40 -23.82 -20.62
N ASP A 27 2.34 -23.26 -21.37
CA ASP A 27 3.55 -23.98 -21.83
C ASP A 27 4.45 -24.43 -20.67
N LEU A 28 4.47 -23.65 -19.58
CA LEU A 28 5.18 -23.99 -18.34
C LEU A 28 4.41 -24.98 -17.44
N GLY A 29 3.19 -25.36 -17.82
CA GLY A 29 2.31 -26.21 -17.02
C GLY A 29 1.76 -25.51 -15.77
N ILE A 30 1.69 -24.18 -15.79
CA ILE A 30 1.16 -23.35 -14.71
C ILE A 30 -0.27 -22.99 -15.04
N ASP A 31 -1.18 -23.36 -14.15
CA ASP A 31 -2.57 -22.97 -14.26
C ASP A 31 -2.73 -21.47 -13.97
N HIS A 32 -3.00 -20.69 -15.02
CA HIS A 32 -3.13 -19.25 -14.91
C HIS A 32 -4.44 -18.80 -14.23
N GLU A 33 -5.44 -19.69 -14.16
CA GLU A 33 -6.69 -19.43 -13.43
C GLU A 33 -6.45 -19.49 -11.92
N SER A 34 -5.59 -20.41 -11.46
CA SER A 34 -5.12 -20.50 -10.07
C SER A 34 -4.32 -19.28 -9.60
N LEU A 35 -3.83 -18.44 -10.51
CA LEU A 35 -3.15 -17.19 -10.15
C LEU A 35 -4.15 -16.04 -9.89
N GLU A 36 -5.44 -16.21 -10.18
CA GLU A 36 -6.54 -15.25 -9.91
C GLU A 36 -6.24 -13.79 -10.32
N THR A 37 -5.41 -13.57 -11.34
CA THR A 37 -5.01 -12.21 -11.73
C THR A 37 -5.80 -11.71 -12.94
N SER A 38 -6.63 -10.69 -12.74
CA SER A 38 -7.43 -10.07 -13.81
C SER A 38 -6.63 -9.13 -14.73
N ASN A 39 -5.40 -8.78 -14.36
CA ASN A 39 -4.58 -7.82 -15.10
C ASN A 39 -3.16 -8.32 -15.35
N LYS A 40 -2.58 -7.83 -16.45
CA LYS A 40 -1.25 -8.20 -16.94
C LYS A 40 -0.10 -7.99 -15.94
N PRO A 41 0.06 -6.82 -15.28
CA PRO A 41 1.16 -6.65 -14.34
C PRO A 41 1.06 -7.58 -13.14
N ALA A 42 -0.15 -7.84 -12.62
CA ALA A 42 -0.36 -8.82 -11.55
C ALA A 42 -0.01 -10.24 -12.00
N LEU A 43 -0.35 -10.62 -13.24
CA LEU A 43 0.03 -11.94 -13.80
C LEU A 43 1.55 -12.08 -13.88
N VAL A 44 2.25 -11.06 -14.39
CA VAL A 44 3.73 -11.07 -14.48
C VAL A 44 4.35 -11.23 -13.10
N GLU A 45 3.86 -10.48 -12.11
CA GLU A 45 4.38 -10.54 -10.75
C GLU A 45 4.14 -11.91 -10.12
N SER A 46 2.93 -12.44 -10.23
CA SER A 46 2.57 -13.76 -9.70
C SER A 46 3.36 -14.88 -10.38
N LEU A 47 3.59 -14.78 -11.69
CA LEU A 47 4.40 -15.73 -12.45
C LEU A 47 5.87 -15.74 -12.00
N ILE A 48 6.48 -14.56 -11.85
CA ILE A 48 7.87 -14.44 -11.35
C ILE A 48 7.98 -15.02 -9.93
N VAL A 49 7.02 -14.69 -9.05
CA VAL A 49 7.01 -15.21 -7.68
C VAL A 49 6.84 -16.73 -7.65
N HIS A 50 5.87 -17.27 -8.39
CA HIS A 50 5.61 -18.70 -8.44
C HIS A 50 6.81 -19.49 -8.96
N LEU A 51 7.42 -19.03 -10.05
CA LEU A 51 8.60 -19.68 -10.63
C LEU A 51 9.86 -19.48 -9.78
N GLY A 52 9.98 -18.34 -9.11
CA GLY A 52 11.04 -18.09 -8.13
C GLY A 52 10.98 -19.06 -6.96
N ARG A 53 9.78 -19.37 -6.45
CA ARG A 53 9.56 -20.35 -5.37
C ARG A 53 9.81 -21.79 -5.80
N THR A 54 9.54 -22.11 -7.06
CA THR A 54 9.70 -23.47 -7.60
C THR A 54 11.07 -23.71 -8.24
N GLY A 55 11.94 -22.70 -8.28
CA GLY A 55 13.26 -22.78 -8.91
C GLY A 55 13.24 -22.88 -10.44
N ARG A 56 12.08 -22.63 -11.06
CA ARG A 56 11.83 -22.80 -12.51
C ARG A 56 12.11 -21.55 -13.34
N MET A 57 12.91 -20.62 -12.81
CA MET A 57 13.25 -19.37 -13.49
C MET A 57 14.07 -19.52 -14.78
N PRO A 58 15.00 -20.48 -14.89
CA PRO A 58 15.69 -20.75 -16.15
C PRO A 58 14.76 -21.16 -17.29
N GLU A 59 13.65 -21.85 -17.00
CA GLU A 59 12.67 -22.28 -18.00
C GLU A 59 11.92 -21.08 -18.60
N LEU A 60 11.47 -20.15 -17.76
CA LEU A 60 10.87 -18.90 -18.24
C LEU A 60 11.86 -18.08 -19.07
N LEU A 61 13.09 -17.91 -18.57
CA LEU A 61 14.12 -17.16 -19.30
C LEU A 61 14.40 -17.77 -20.68
N SER A 62 14.40 -19.10 -20.78
CA SER A 62 14.60 -19.80 -22.05
C SER A 62 13.46 -19.50 -23.04
N LEU A 63 12.21 -19.58 -22.58
CA LEU A 63 11.04 -19.28 -23.42
C LEU A 63 11.01 -17.82 -23.88
N VAL A 64 11.28 -16.86 -22.98
CA VAL A 64 11.21 -15.43 -23.33
C VAL A 64 12.37 -15.01 -24.24
N ARG A 65 13.57 -15.58 -24.04
CA ARG A 65 14.73 -15.38 -24.92
C ARG A 65 14.46 -15.96 -26.31
N GLU A 66 13.79 -17.10 -26.40
CA GLU A 66 13.43 -17.71 -27.68
C GLU A 66 12.38 -16.91 -28.45
N GLN A 67 11.31 -16.47 -27.78
CA GLN A 67 10.24 -15.69 -28.40
C GLN A 67 10.62 -14.24 -28.72
N ARG A 68 11.62 -13.69 -28.02
CA ARG A 68 12.09 -12.31 -28.15
C ARG A 68 13.61 -12.25 -28.13
N LYS A 69 14.24 -12.86 -29.15
CA LYS A 69 15.70 -12.89 -29.35
C LYS A 69 16.33 -11.49 -29.48
N HIS A 70 15.54 -10.49 -29.85
CA HIS A 70 16.00 -9.10 -30.03
C HIS A 70 16.03 -8.30 -28.72
N VAL A 71 15.46 -8.82 -27.64
CA VAL A 71 15.43 -8.14 -26.33
C VAL A 71 16.54 -8.73 -25.46
N PHE A 72 17.32 -7.87 -24.82
CA PHE A 72 18.31 -8.29 -23.84
C PHE A 72 17.61 -8.65 -22.52
N TRP A 73 17.63 -9.92 -22.14
CA TRP A 73 16.98 -10.43 -20.92
C TRP A 73 17.98 -10.56 -19.77
N PRO A 74 17.66 -10.04 -18.57
CA PRO A 74 18.57 -10.12 -17.41
C PRO A 74 18.83 -11.58 -17.04
N ASP A 75 20.01 -11.87 -16.51
CA ASP A 75 20.40 -13.23 -16.12
C ASP A 75 20.14 -13.45 -14.64
N ILE A 76 18.92 -13.90 -14.32
CA ILE A 76 18.50 -14.10 -12.93
C ILE A 76 18.98 -15.42 -12.31
N SER A 77 19.94 -16.12 -12.93
CA SER A 77 20.45 -17.42 -12.46
C SER A 77 21.23 -17.32 -11.14
N GLN A 78 21.70 -16.13 -10.78
CA GLN A 78 22.51 -15.86 -9.57
C GLN A 78 21.72 -15.10 -8.49
N VAL A 79 20.45 -14.79 -8.72
CA VAL A 79 19.65 -14.10 -7.72
C VAL A 79 19.30 -15.10 -6.63
N ASP A 80 19.80 -14.84 -5.42
CA ASP A 80 19.49 -15.63 -4.23
C ASP A 80 17.97 -15.49 -3.91
N LEU A 81 17.18 -16.37 -4.54
CA LEU A 81 15.72 -16.35 -4.49
C LEU A 81 15.21 -16.58 -3.07
N GLU A 82 15.99 -17.22 -2.21
CA GLU A 82 15.67 -17.41 -0.78
C GLU A 82 15.60 -16.06 -0.05
N THR A 83 16.52 -15.14 -0.35
CA THR A 83 16.51 -13.77 0.20
C THR A 83 15.39 -12.90 -0.40
N ALA A 84 15.09 -13.05 -1.70
CA ALA A 84 14.05 -12.28 -2.38
C ALA A 84 12.62 -12.74 -2.05
N VAL A 85 12.41 -14.06 -1.89
CA VAL A 85 11.12 -14.64 -1.49
C VAL A 85 10.89 -14.45 0.01
N ALA A 86 11.92 -14.50 0.87
CA ALA A 86 11.76 -14.15 2.29
C ALA A 86 11.36 -12.69 2.51
N ALA A 87 11.77 -11.77 1.63
CA ALA A 87 11.30 -10.39 1.64
C ALA A 87 9.85 -10.24 1.12
N ALA A 88 9.41 -11.15 0.25
CA ALA A 88 8.05 -11.15 -0.33
C ALA A 88 7.05 -12.07 0.42
N SER A 89 7.50 -12.90 1.36
CA SER A 89 6.68 -13.91 2.08
C SER A 89 6.77 -13.83 3.60
N LYS A 90 7.06 -12.69 4.21
CA LYS A 90 6.82 -12.52 5.66
C LYS A 90 5.39 -12.02 5.93
N PRO A 91 4.48 -12.87 6.43
CA PRO A 91 3.74 -12.49 7.62
C PRO A 91 4.74 -12.49 8.77
N THR A 92 5.00 -11.33 9.38
CA THR A 92 5.89 -11.28 10.56
C THR A 92 5.14 -11.82 11.78
N ILE A 93 5.16 -13.14 11.96
CA ILE A 93 5.25 -13.75 13.29
C ILE A 93 6.44 -14.71 13.26
N VAL A 94 7.54 -14.30 13.87
CA VAL A 94 8.58 -15.22 14.36
C VAL A 94 8.94 -14.80 15.78
N ASN A 95 8.30 -15.48 16.72
CA ASN A 95 8.78 -15.63 18.07
C ASN A 95 9.91 -16.67 18.05
N GLN A 96 11.17 -16.23 18.05
CA GLN A 96 12.30 -17.15 18.25
C GLN A 96 13.52 -16.42 18.80
N PHE A 97 13.68 -16.44 20.12
CA PHE A 97 15.00 -16.43 20.74
C PHE A 97 15.04 -17.48 21.84
N SER A 98 15.58 -18.65 21.47
CA SER A 98 16.28 -19.55 22.37
C SER A 98 17.78 -19.23 22.25
N GLY A 99 18.37 -18.68 23.30
CA GLY A 99 19.79 -18.34 23.43
C GLY A 99 20.03 -17.62 24.76
N PRO A 100 21.17 -17.82 25.45
CA PRO A 100 21.28 -17.51 26.87
C PRO A 100 21.30 -15.99 27.11
N ALA A 101 20.45 -15.55 28.04
CA ALA A 101 20.28 -14.18 28.45
C ALA A 101 21.59 -13.57 28.97
N THR A 102 21.98 -12.43 28.40
CA THR A 102 22.76 -11.43 29.14
C THR A 102 21.89 -10.19 29.27
N VAL A 103 21.31 -10.03 30.47
CA VAL A 103 20.51 -8.85 30.84
C VAL A 103 21.48 -7.68 31.03
N HIS A 104 21.45 -6.71 30.12
CA HIS A 104 21.88 -5.34 30.42
C HIS A 104 20.62 -4.50 30.62
N GLN A 105 20.35 -4.14 31.87
CA GLN A 105 19.32 -3.16 32.22
C GLN A 105 19.69 -1.79 31.61
N GLY A 106 18.81 -1.28 30.76
CA GLY A 106 18.87 0.08 30.22
C GLY A 106 17.44 0.57 30.01
N GLN A 107 16.97 1.35 30.99
CA GLN A 107 15.64 1.95 31.08
C GLN A 107 15.33 2.84 29.87
N GLY A 108 14.16 2.66 29.25
CA GLY A 108 13.66 3.48 28.15
C GLY A 108 12.36 2.91 27.60
N ASP A 109 11.25 3.26 28.22
CA ASP A 109 9.90 2.85 27.82
C ASP A 109 9.59 3.23 26.37
N ILE A 110 9.55 2.23 25.47
CA ILE A 110 8.82 2.33 24.19
C ILE A 110 7.56 1.48 24.36
N ASN A 111 6.49 2.13 24.79
CA ASN A 111 5.14 1.57 24.69
C ASN A 111 4.72 1.64 23.22
N MET A 112 5.12 0.63 22.45
CA MET A 112 4.56 0.35 21.14
C MET A 112 3.20 -0.32 21.37
N GLY A 113 2.15 0.51 21.40
CA GLY A 113 0.76 0.11 21.46
C GLY A 113 0.38 -0.71 20.22
N ASN A 114 0.51 -2.01 20.39
CA ASN A 114 0.03 -3.08 19.55
C ASN A 114 -1.47 -2.91 19.21
N THR A 115 -1.77 -2.55 17.96
CA THR A 115 -3.05 -2.91 17.33
C THR A 115 -2.73 -3.81 16.14
N GLY A 116 -2.55 -5.10 16.44
CA GLY A 116 -2.57 -6.19 15.48
C GLY A 116 -3.98 -6.46 14.98
N ASP A 117 -4.56 -5.52 14.22
CA ASP A 117 -5.73 -5.82 13.40
C ASP A 117 -5.27 -6.73 12.25
N THR A 118 -5.36 -8.04 12.47
CA THR A 118 -5.19 -9.05 11.43
C THR A 118 -6.40 -8.94 10.51
N PHE A 119 -6.28 -8.17 9.43
CA PHE A 119 -7.33 -8.10 8.41
C PHE A 119 -7.34 -9.41 7.63
N ASN A 120 -8.18 -10.34 8.08
CA ASN A 120 -8.57 -11.53 7.33
C ASN A 120 -9.31 -11.08 6.07
N MET A 121 -8.57 -10.98 4.96
CA MET A 121 -9.02 -10.50 3.66
C MET A 121 -9.80 -11.60 2.91
N SER A 122 -10.90 -12.07 3.49
CA SER A 122 -11.87 -12.95 2.84
C SER A 122 -13.22 -12.24 2.76
N GLY A 123 -13.52 -11.62 1.62
CA GLY A 123 -14.85 -11.05 1.33
C GLY A 123 -14.80 -9.84 0.39
N ASP A 124 -15.43 -9.99 -0.78
CA ASP A 124 -15.89 -8.95 -1.72
C ASP A 124 -14.96 -7.72 -1.90
N PHE A 125 -13.88 -7.88 -2.67
CA PHE A 125 -12.96 -6.80 -3.00
C PHE A 125 -13.49 -5.93 -4.14
N ARG A 126 -14.24 -4.90 -3.77
CA ARG A 126 -14.56 -3.80 -4.66
C ARG A 126 -13.27 -3.00 -4.89
N GLY A 127 -12.77 -2.93 -6.13
CA GLY A 127 -11.44 -2.38 -6.45
C GLY A 127 -11.19 -0.97 -5.91
N ALA A 128 -12.24 -0.14 -5.81
CA ALA A 128 -12.15 1.17 -5.19
C ALA A 128 -11.88 1.11 -3.67
N ILE A 129 -12.40 0.11 -2.95
CA ILE A 129 -12.13 -0.08 -1.51
C ILE A 129 -10.64 -0.43 -1.28
N LEU A 130 -10.04 -1.21 -2.18
CA LEU A 130 -8.58 -1.47 -2.13
C LEU A 130 -7.78 -0.19 -2.37
N ASN A 131 -8.21 0.65 -3.32
CA ASN A 131 -7.55 1.92 -3.59
C ASN A 131 -7.63 2.89 -2.39
N ILE A 132 -8.82 3.04 -1.79
CA ILE A 132 -9.05 3.88 -0.60
C ILE A 132 -8.15 3.44 0.56
N LYS A 133 -8.09 2.13 0.85
CA LYS A 133 -7.23 1.59 1.91
C LYS A 133 -5.76 1.89 1.66
N SER A 134 -5.28 1.71 0.43
CA SER A 134 -3.89 2.03 0.06
C SER A 134 -3.60 3.52 0.23
N THR A 135 -4.49 4.39 -0.28
CA THR A 135 -4.37 5.84 -0.14
C THR A 135 -4.27 6.23 1.33
N LEU A 136 -5.18 5.80 2.19
CA LEU A 136 -5.18 6.15 3.61
C LEU A 136 -4.02 5.54 4.40
N ASN A 137 -3.54 4.37 4.01
CA ASN A 137 -2.31 3.82 4.61
C ASN A 137 -1.10 4.71 4.31
N ASN A 138 -0.96 5.17 3.06
CA ASN A 138 0.08 6.13 2.69
C ASN A 138 -0.08 7.44 3.48
N VAL A 139 -1.31 7.92 3.67
CA VAL A 139 -1.56 9.10 4.52
C VAL A 139 -1.07 8.87 5.94
N SER A 140 -1.37 7.72 6.55
CA SER A 140 -0.92 7.39 7.91
C SER A 140 0.61 7.37 8.03
N GLN A 141 1.31 6.86 7.02
CA GLN A 141 2.79 6.90 6.96
C GLN A 141 3.31 8.34 6.84
N THR A 142 2.68 9.17 6.00
CA THR A 142 3.00 10.59 5.88
C THR A 142 2.81 11.32 7.22
N VAL A 143 1.71 11.04 7.94
CA VAL A 143 1.44 11.61 9.28
C VAL A 143 2.57 11.26 10.25
N GLY A 144 3.05 10.01 10.22
CA GLY A 144 4.20 9.55 10.99
C GLY A 144 5.46 10.39 10.79
N SER A 145 5.62 10.94 9.58
CA SER A 145 6.77 11.72 9.14
C SER A 145 6.54 13.25 9.18
N LEU A 146 5.40 13.73 9.72
CA LEU A 146 5.10 15.16 9.76
C LEU A 146 6.05 15.90 10.73
N PRO A 147 6.90 16.83 10.24
CA PRO A 147 7.90 17.50 11.06
C PRO A 147 7.27 18.56 11.99
N ALA A 148 6.19 19.22 11.54
CA ALA A 148 5.51 20.27 12.30
C ALA A 148 4.58 19.74 13.41
N ALA A 149 4.29 18.44 13.43
CA ALA A 149 3.34 17.85 14.37
C ALA A 149 4.00 17.48 15.70
N SER A 150 3.37 17.86 16.81
CA SER A 150 3.71 17.35 18.14
C SER A 150 3.39 15.85 18.24
N SER A 151 3.97 15.13 19.19
CA SER A 151 3.68 13.70 19.39
C SER A 151 2.19 13.44 19.63
N SER A 152 1.51 14.32 20.37
CA SER A 152 0.08 14.20 20.66
C SER A 152 -0.80 14.53 19.46
N ASP A 153 -0.46 15.57 18.69
CA ASP A 153 -1.20 15.88 17.46
C ASP A 153 -1.00 14.79 16.40
N ARG A 154 0.19 14.20 16.32
CA ARG A 154 0.49 13.08 15.43
C ARG A 154 -0.33 11.85 15.78
N GLU A 155 -0.37 11.46 17.06
CA GLU A 155 -1.16 10.32 17.52
C GLU A 155 -2.67 10.55 17.28
N THR A 156 -3.15 11.76 17.58
CA THR A 156 -4.54 12.16 17.30
C THR A 156 -4.85 12.05 15.81
N LEU A 157 -3.96 12.57 14.95
CA LEU A 157 -4.15 12.53 13.51
C LEU A 157 -4.07 11.11 12.95
N GLN A 158 -3.17 10.26 13.45
CA GLN A 158 -3.09 8.83 13.09
C GLN A 158 -4.39 8.11 13.42
N LYS A 159 -4.92 8.33 14.63
CA LYS A 159 -6.19 7.75 15.05
C LYS A 159 -7.34 8.20 14.14
N LEU A 160 -7.39 9.49 13.79
CA LEU A 160 -8.44 10.00 12.90
C LEU A 160 -8.34 9.42 11.48
N ILE A 161 -7.14 9.20 10.94
CA ILE A 161 -6.95 8.56 9.63
C ILE A 161 -7.36 7.08 9.67
N ASP A 162 -7.09 6.38 10.77
CA ASP A 162 -7.56 5.00 10.97
C ASP A 162 -9.10 4.93 11.09
N ASP A 163 -9.68 5.82 11.90
CA ASP A 163 -11.14 5.94 12.04
C ASP A 163 -11.79 6.29 10.69
N LEU A 164 -11.17 7.15 9.87
CA LEU A 164 -11.63 7.48 8.51
C LEU A 164 -11.61 6.25 7.59
N ASN A 165 -10.53 5.46 7.62
CA ASN A 165 -10.40 4.24 6.83
C ASN A 165 -11.47 3.19 7.21
N LYS A 166 -11.71 3.01 8.52
CA LYS A 166 -12.76 2.12 9.02
C LYS A 166 -14.15 2.59 8.59
N ALA A 167 -14.42 3.89 8.64
CA ALA A 167 -15.70 4.45 8.21
C ALA A 167 -15.93 4.26 6.70
N LEU A 168 -14.92 4.54 5.87
CA LEU A 168 -15.01 4.40 4.41
C LEU A 168 -15.07 2.94 3.94
N ALA A 169 -14.69 1.96 4.78
CA ALA A 169 -14.92 0.56 4.48
C ALA A 169 -16.42 0.18 4.46
N GLY A 170 -17.29 1.00 5.06
CA GLY A 170 -18.74 0.82 5.08
C GLY A 170 -19.49 1.44 3.89
N VAL A 171 -18.78 1.91 2.86
CA VAL A 171 -19.38 2.62 1.72
C VAL A 171 -20.24 1.65 0.87
N PRO A 172 -21.50 1.98 0.59
CA PRO A 172 -22.40 1.14 -0.19
C PRO A 172 -22.01 1.11 -1.67
N ALA A 173 -22.69 0.26 -2.45
CA ALA A 173 -22.50 0.25 -3.89
C ALA A 173 -23.10 1.46 -4.60
N GLY A 174 -22.33 2.06 -5.50
CA GLY A 174 -22.66 3.30 -6.21
C GLY A 174 -22.10 4.58 -5.57
N GLN A 175 -21.37 4.51 -4.46
CA GLN A 175 -20.75 5.68 -3.80
C GLN A 175 -19.23 5.54 -3.60
N GLU A 176 -18.60 4.62 -4.33
CA GLU A 176 -17.16 4.42 -4.25
C GLU A 176 -16.37 5.67 -4.68
N GLU A 177 -16.84 6.38 -5.70
CA GLU A 177 -16.18 7.57 -6.23
C GLU A 177 -16.13 8.69 -5.18
N ASP A 178 -17.23 8.92 -4.46
CA ASP A 178 -17.25 9.92 -3.39
C ASP A 178 -16.35 9.50 -2.22
N ALA A 179 -16.28 8.21 -1.90
CA ALA A 179 -15.39 7.69 -0.87
C ALA A 179 -13.90 7.80 -1.25
N GLU A 180 -13.58 7.57 -2.53
CA GLU A 180 -12.25 7.79 -3.09
C GLU A 180 -11.87 9.27 -3.03
N ALA A 181 -12.79 10.17 -3.41
CA ALA A 181 -12.60 11.61 -3.31
C ALA A 181 -12.28 12.06 -1.87
N VAL A 182 -12.91 11.46 -0.85
CA VAL A 182 -12.58 11.73 0.57
C VAL A 182 -11.15 11.30 0.89
N ALA A 183 -10.73 10.10 0.44
CA ALA A 183 -9.40 9.59 0.71
C ALA A 183 -8.30 10.42 0.03
N ASP A 184 -8.50 10.81 -1.23
CA ASP A 184 -7.56 11.67 -1.96
C ASP A 184 -7.49 13.09 -1.37
N ALA A 185 -8.64 13.66 -0.97
CA ALA A 185 -8.65 14.96 -0.32
C ALA A 185 -7.91 14.93 1.03
N ALA A 186 -8.07 13.85 1.81
CA ALA A 186 -7.34 13.66 3.06
C ALA A 186 -5.82 13.57 2.82
N LYS A 187 -5.41 12.82 1.79
CA LYS A 187 -4.01 12.73 1.36
C LYS A 187 -3.45 14.09 0.99
N MET A 188 -4.14 14.82 0.11
CA MET A 188 -3.70 16.14 -0.33
C MET A 188 -3.56 17.12 0.84
N HIS A 189 -4.49 17.07 1.80
CA HIS A 189 -4.47 17.94 2.97
C HIS A 189 -3.28 17.65 3.90
N VAL A 190 -3.00 16.37 4.19
CA VAL A 190 -1.84 15.96 5.00
C VAL A 190 -0.52 16.26 4.29
N GLU A 191 -0.41 15.97 2.99
CA GLU A 191 0.80 16.27 2.20
C GLU A 191 1.09 17.78 2.16
N THR A 192 0.05 18.61 2.05
CA THR A 192 0.20 20.07 2.12
C THR A 192 0.74 20.53 3.47
N ALA A 193 0.34 19.87 4.56
CA ALA A 193 0.82 20.16 5.91
C ALA A 193 2.24 19.65 6.18
N LYS A 194 2.75 18.71 5.37
CA LYS A 194 4.08 18.12 5.52
C LYS A 194 5.21 19.03 5.06
N ALA A 195 4.95 19.97 4.16
CA ALA A 195 5.98 20.87 3.65
C ALA A 195 6.68 21.61 4.80
N ASP A 196 8.00 21.84 4.68
CA ASP A 196 8.81 22.61 5.64
C ASP A 196 8.17 23.96 6.03
N LYS A 197 7.49 24.59 5.08
CA LYS A 197 6.65 25.78 5.27
C LYS A 197 5.29 25.53 4.66
N PRO A 198 4.31 25.03 5.43
CA PRO A 198 2.97 24.77 4.93
C PRO A 198 2.34 26.04 4.39
N ASN A 199 1.86 26.00 3.14
CA ASN A 199 1.09 27.10 2.59
C ASN A 199 -0.30 27.10 3.24
N LYS A 200 -0.51 27.99 4.23
CA LYS A 200 -1.75 28.09 5.01
C LYS A 200 -3.00 28.23 4.15
N THR A 201 -2.92 28.98 3.03
CA THR A 201 -4.04 29.10 2.09
C THR A 201 -4.35 27.77 1.43
N MET A 202 -3.33 27.02 1.00
CA MET A 202 -3.51 25.67 0.45
C MET A 202 -4.02 24.69 1.49
N VAL A 203 -3.56 24.77 2.74
CA VAL A 203 -4.10 23.95 3.85
C VAL A 203 -5.58 24.22 4.03
N LYS A 204 -6.01 25.50 3.98
CA LYS A 204 -7.44 25.85 4.05
C LYS A 204 -8.23 25.25 2.88
N ILE A 205 -7.78 25.47 1.64
CA ILE A 205 -8.45 25.00 0.42
C ILE A 205 -8.61 23.48 0.45
N THR A 206 -7.53 22.76 0.76
CA THR A 206 -7.54 21.29 0.82
C THR A 206 -8.40 20.77 1.98
N GLY A 207 -8.43 21.49 3.10
CA GLY A 207 -9.31 21.15 4.22
C GLY A 207 -10.80 21.38 3.92
N GLU A 208 -11.14 22.45 3.21
CA GLU A 208 -12.50 22.69 2.72
C GLU A 208 -12.90 21.64 1.68
N GLY A 209 -12.01 21.29 0.76
CA GLY A 209 -12.22 20.20 -0.20
C GLY A 209 -12.49 18.85 0.47
N LEU A 210 -11.73 18.50 1.51
CA LEU A 210 -11.96 17.29 2.31
C LEU A 210 -13.34 17.28 2.98
N LYS A 211 -13.76 18.40 3.59
CA LYS A 211 -15.09 18.51 4.19
C LYS A 211 -16.19 18.39 3.15
N GLN A 212 -16.02 19.01 1.98
CA GLN A 212 -16.99 18.94 0.90
C GLN A 212 -17.13 17.51 0.35
N ALA A 213 -16.03 16.80 0.11
CA ALA A 213 -16.06 15.39 -0.29
C ALA A 213 -16.78 14.52 0.75
N ALA A 214 -16.54 14.78 2.04
CA ALA A 214 -17.20 14.04 3.11
C ALA A 214 -18.70 14.37 3.25
N GLU A 215 -19.12 15.57 2.85
CA GLU A 215 -20.53 15.97 2.83
C GLU A 215 -21.32 15.18 1.78
N ASN A 216 -20.72 14.82 0.65
CA ASN A 216 -21.38 14.05 -0.42
C ASN A 216 -21.89 12.68 0.06
N ILE A 217 -21.14 12.01 0.94
CA ILE A 217 -21.51 10.69 1.47
C ILE A 217 -22.20 10.74 2.83
N LYS A 218 -22.40 11.93 3.40
CA LYS A 218 -22.99 12.10 4.75
C LYS A 218 -24.35 11.45 4.90
N ALA A 219 -25.14 11.41 3.83
CA ALA A 219 -26.46 10.78 3.83
C ALA A 219 -26.39 9.29 4.21
N VAL A 220 -25.26 8.63 3.95
CA VAL A 220 -25.03 7.22 4.27
C VAL A 220 -24.05 7.05 5.42
N LEU A 221 -22.98 7.83 5.44
CA LEU A 221 -21.88 7.75 6.41
C LEU A 221 -21.63 9.12 7.05
N PRO A 222 -22.50 9.59 7.95
CA PRO A 222 -22.37 10.92 8.57
C PRO A 222 -21.11 11.06 9.43
N THR A 223 -20.60 9.93 9.95
CA THR A 223 -19.35 9.87 10.73
C THR A 223 -18.14 10.34 9.92
N VAL A 224 -18.12 10.15 8.59
CA VAL A 224 -17.00 10.57 7.75
C VAL A 224 -16.84 12.09 7.76
N LEU A 225 -17.92 12.85 7.73
CA LEU A 225 -17.87 14.32 7.83
C LEU A 225 -17.35 14.78 9.20
N THR A 226 -17.75 14.10 10.27
CA THR A 226 -17.24 14.40 11.63
C THR A 226 -15.73 14.16 11.70
N ILE A 227 -15.25 13.03 11.21
CA ILE A 227 -13.82 12.67 11.20
C ILE A 227 -13.02 13.64 10.31
N ALA A 228 -13.50 13.91 9.10
CA ALA A 228 -12.92 14.89 8.18
C ALA A 228 -12.77 16.27 8.84
N THR A 229 -13.79 16.72 9.56
CA THR A 229 -13.76 18.00 10.28
C THR A 229 -12.70 18.02 11.38
N GLN A 230 -12.56 16.92 12.13
CA GLN A 230 -11.55 16.77 13.18
C GLN A 230 -10.12 16.71 12.61
N ILE A 231 -9.94 16.07 11.45
CA ILE A 231 -8.66 16.05 10.71
C ILE A 231 -8.24 17.47 10.35
N VAL A 232 -9.15 18.24 9.73
CA VAL A 232 -8.88 19.64 9.33
C VAL A 232 -8.54 20.51 10.53
N ALA A 233 -9.27 20.35 11.63
CA ALA A 233 -9.00 21.11 12.86
C ALA A 233 -7.62 20.78 13.43
N THR A 234 -7.23 19.50 13.41
CA THR A 234 -5.92 19.05 13.92
C THR A 234 -4.78 19.55 13.04
N ILE A 235 -4.89 19.44 11.73
CA ILE A 235 -3.87 19.96 10.80
C ILE A 235 -3.76 21.48 10.88
N SER A 236 -4.89 22.20 10.98
CA SER A 236 -4.89 23.65 11.18
C SER A 236 -4.13 24.05 12.45
N ARG A 237 -4.25 23.26 13.53
CA ARG A 237 -3.47 23.46 14.76
C ARG A 237 -1.98 23.21 14.53
N ILE A 238 -1.63 22.09 13.89
CA ILE A 238 -0.25 21.71 13.56
C ILE A 238 0.46 22.81 12.76
N VAL A 239 -0.21 23.39 11.76
CA VAL A 239 0.40 24.42 10.89
C VAL A 239 0.30 25.84 11.47
N GLY A 240 -0.18 25.98 12.72
CA GLY A 240 -0.31 27.28 13.39
C GLY A 240 -1.32 28.22 12.72
N MET A 241 -2.45 27.68 12.25
CA MET A 241 -3.61 28.43 11.75
C MET A 241 -4.72 28.59 12.80
N GLY A 242 -4.53 28.04 14.01
CA GLY A 242 -5.47 28.19 15.11
C GLY A 242 -5.46 29.62 15.69
N GLY A 243 -6.53 30.36 15.42
CA GLY A 243 -6.96 31.58 16.08
C GLY A 243 -8.47 31.56 16.20
#